data_AF-A0A938RW95-F1
#
_entry.id   AF-A0A938RW95-F1
#
_cell.length_a   1.000
_cell.length_b   1.000
_cell.length_c   1.000
_cell.angle_alpha   90.00
_cell.angle_beta   90.00
_cell.angle_gamma   90.00
#
_symmetry.space_group_name_H-M   'P 1'
#
loop_
_entity.id
_entity.type
_entity.pdbx_description
1 polymer ?
#
loop_
_entity_poly.entity_id
_entity_poly.type
_entity_poly.pdbx_seq_one_letter_code
_entity_poly.pdbx_strand_id
1 'polypeptide(L)'
;MNPSNEEIVDGAGQVGLARMRRRIRSLRHGALRHDPGRERARRYLDHAHRRPRARKERTRRPSGGAIPRPRSRASCSPRRRRICDCAPPGAERRIRKLRGGPGREPADGVGARRLAAVSVLSNRELVAALDDGRLRIDPRPDPPPESRVSPFNSSSVDLRLSPDLQVPKRGLSLNFDLRTGSIAETLAITCDPQVLPESGLVLEPNRFVLGRTIERVGLPLAGRLAARIEGRSSFARTGLLVHFTAPTIHAGFEGTITLEIINLGPLGLVLTPELRICQLIVETVEGEPLPAPSQFHGQTTPSGVV
;
A
#
# COMPACT_ATOMS: atom_id res chain seq x y z
N MET A 1 -73.28 -12.38 25.03
CA MET A 1 -73.36 -10.91 25.14
C MET A 1 -71.97 -10.35 24.88
N ASN A 2 -71.80 -9.75 23.69
CA ASN A 2 -70.92 -8.64 23.24
C ASN A 2 -69.80 -8.05 24.13
N PRO A 3 -68.81 -7.34 23.54
CA PRO A 3 -68.14 -7.57 22.25
C PRO A 3 -66.63 -7.17 22.21
N SER A 4 -66.07 -7.37 21.01
CA SER A 4 -64.84 -6.87 20.35
C SER A 4 -64.30 -5.48 20.70
N ASN A 5 -62.97 -5.32 20.57
CA ASN A 5 -62.33 -4.05 20.24
C ASN A 5 -61.44 -4.19 18.99
N GLU A 6 -61.87 -3.52 17.93
CA GLU A 6 -61.16 -3.25 16.68
C GLU A 6 -60.18 -2.07 16.81
N GLU A 7 -59.19 -2.13 15.93
CA GLU A 7 -58.35 -1.09 15.31
C GLU A 7 -58.39 0.38 15.80
N ILE A 8 -57.20 0.92 16.08
CA ILE A 8 -56.81 2.28 15.65
C ILE A 8 -55.38 2.19 15.08
N VAL A 9 -55.27 2.21 13.75
CA VAL A 9 -54.00 2.41 13.02
C VAL A 9 -54.13 3.73 12.27
N ASP A 10 -53.50 4.79 12.79
CA ASP A 10 -53.62 6.14 12.21
C ASP A 10 -52.32 6.61 11.50
N GLY A 11 -52.38 6.63 10.17
CA GLY A 11 -52.35 7.89 9.41
C GLY A 11 -51.06 8.69 9.19
N ALA A 12 -49.91 8.42 9.84
CA ALA A 12 -48.76 9.35 9.74
C ALA A 12 -47.70 8.98 8.68
N GLY A 13 -47.61 7.73 8.23
CA GLY A 13 -46.47 7.24 7.43
C GLY A 13 -46.53 7.48 5.92
N GLN A 14 -47.70 7.71 5.33
CA GLN A 14 -47.85 7.73 3.85
C GLN A 14 -47.77 9.13 3.23
N VAL A 15 -48.00 10.20 4.00
CA VAL A 15 -48.02 11.58 3.47
C VAL A 15 -46.60 12.11 3.17
N GLY A 16 -45.59 11.63 3.90
CA GLY A 16 -44.18 12.04 3.73
C GLY A 16 -43.54 11.55 2.41
N LEU A 17 -43.79 10.31 2.02
CA LEU A 17 -43.22 9.73 0.79
C LEU A 17 -43.81 10.35 -0.48
N ALA A 18 -45.07 10.76 -0.46
CA ALA A 18 -45.74 11.39 -1.59
C ALA A 18 -45.21 12.82 -1.88
N ARG A 19 -44.81 13.56 -0.84
CA ARG A 19 -44.16 14.89 -0.98
C ARG A 19 -42.74 14.78 -1.53
N MET A 20 -41.97 13.77 -1.12
CA MET A 20 -40.61 13.53 -1.62
C MET A 20 -40.61 13.19 -3.12
N ARG A 21 -41.54 12.33 -3.57
CA ARG A 21 -41.62 11.90 -4.99
C ARG A 21 -42.05 13.01 -5.95
N ARG A 22 -42.83 14.00 -5.52
CA ARG A 22 -43.18 15.17 -6.35
C ARG A 22 -42.00 16.13 -6.54
N ARG A 23 -41.14 16.27 -5.53
CA ARG A 23 -39.96 17.15 -5.57
C ARG A 23 -38.85 16.62 -6.50
N ILE A 24 -38.77 15.30 -6.68
CA ILE A 24 -37.83 14.66 -7.62
C ILE A 24 -38.30 14.78 -9.08
N ARG A 25 -39.61 14.88 -9.34
CA ARG A 25 -40.13 15.09 -10.71
C ARG A 25 -39.98 16.54 -11.21
N SER A 26 -40.05 17.55 -10.34
CA SER A 26 -39.96 18.95 -10.77
C SER A 26 -38.54 19.40 -11.15
N LEU A 27 -37.49 18.63 -10.80
CA LEU A 27 -36.10 18.93 -11.13
C LEU A 27 -35.64 18.36 -12.48
N ARG A 28 -36.51 17.63 -13.21
CA ARG A 28 -36.16 17.03 -14.51
C ARG A 28 -36.46 17.90 -15.72
N HIS A 29 -37.16 19.03 -15.58
CA HIS A 29 -37.55 19.88 -16.71
C HIS A 29 -37.20 21.36 -16.46
N GLY A 30 -35.90 21.66 -16.33
CA GLY A 30 -35.35 23.01 -16.30
C GLY A 30 -34.31 23.17 -17.40
N ALA A 31 -34.54 24.15 -18.28
CA ALA A 31 -33.89 24.36 -19.56
C ALA A 31 -32.35 24.52 -19.52
N LEU A 32 -31.72 23.99 -20.57
CA LEU A 32 -30.30 24.16 -20.92
C LEU A 32 -29.94 25.64 -21.03
N ARG A 33 -29.06 26.12 -20.16
CA ARG A 33 -28.31 27.37 -20.36
C ARG A 33 -26.86 27.06 -20.70
N HIS A 34 -26.33 27.82 -21.64
CA HIS A 34 -24.98 27.70 -22.18
C HIS A 34 -23.94 27.85 -21.06
N ASP A 35 -23.16 26.80 -20.80
CA ASP A 35 -22.08 26.79 -19.80
C ASP A 35 -20.71 26.92 -20.52
N PRO A 36 -20.02 28.06 -20.39
CA PRO A 36 -18.71 28.30 -21.00
C PRO A 36 -17.60 27.34 -20.51
N GLY A 37 -17.79 26.67 -19.37
CA GLY A 37 -16.84 25.71 -18.80
C GLY A 37 -16.82 24.37 -19.54
N ARG A 38 -17.98 23.91 -20.03
CA ARG A 38 -18.12 22.65 -20.78
C ARG A 38 -17.41 22.67 -22.13
N GLU A 39 -17.29 23.85 -22.74
CA GLU A 39 -16.67 24.03 -24.05
C GLU A 39 -15.14 24.07 -23.97
N ARG A 40 -14.57 24.49 -22.84
CA ARG A 40 -13.12 24.36 -22.55
C ARG A 40 -12.72 22.92 -22.27
N ALA A 41 -13.56 22.14 -21.59
CA ALA A 41 -13.30 20.72 -21.33
C ALA A 41 -13.32 19.87 -22.62
N ARG A 42 -14.19 20.18 -23.58
CA ARG A 42 -14.19 19.54 -24.91
C ARG A 42 -12.94 19.86 -25.74
N ARG A 43 -12.48 21.11 -25.74
CA ARG A 43 -11.23 21.50 -26.42
C ARG A 43 -9.99 20.82 -25.85
N TYR A 44 -10.00 20.53 -24.54
CA TYR A 44 -8.91 19.81 -23.88
C TYR A 44 -8.87 18.31 -24.26
N LEU A 45 -10.05 17.68 -24.39
CA LEU A 45 -10.17 16.28 -24.82
C LEU A 45 -9.85 16.09 -26.31
N ASP A 46 -10.19 17.05 -27.18
CA ASP A 46 -9.82 17.02 -28.60
C ASP A 46 -8.30 17.19 -28.84
N HIS A 47 -7.61 17.91 -27.95
CA HIS A 47 -6.15 18.00 -27.99
C HIS A 47 -5.44 16.72 -27.52
N ALA A 48 -6.03 16.00 -26.56
CA ALA A 48 -5.45 14.77 -26.01
C ALA A 48 -5.52 13.55 -26.96
N HIS A 49 -6.39 13.59 -27.98
CA HIS A 49 -6.55 12.50 -28.95
C HIS A 49 -5.70 12.62 -30.23
N ARG A 50 -4.92 13.69 -30.41
CA ARG A 50 -3.95 13.79 -31.52
C ARG A 50 -2.62 13.12 -31.15
N ARG A 51 -2.54 11.80 -31.29
CA ARG A 51 -1.24 11.10 -31.32
C ARG A 51 -0.42 11.55 -32.54
N PRO A 52 0.89 11.80 -32.42
CA PRO A 52 1.75 11.91 -33.59
C PRO A 52 1.81 10.54 -34.28
N ARG A 53 1.50 10.48 -35.58
CA ARG A 53 1.75 9.29 -36.38
C ARG A 53 3.26 9.04 -36.41
N ALA A 54 3.70 7.91 -35.84
CA ALA A 54 5.06 7.43 -35.97
C ALA A 54 5.42 7.29 -37.46
N ARG A 55 6.44 8.04 -37.88
CA ARG A 55 7.02 8.00 -39.22
C ARG A 55 7.69 6.64 -39.41
N LYS A 56 7.10 5.78 -40.24
CA LYS A 56 7.76 4.55 -40.71
C LYS A 56 8.90 4.95 -41.63
N GLU A 57 10.12 4.87 -41.13
CA GLU A 57 11.32 4.92 -41.94
C GLU A 57 11.38 3.67 -42.83
N ARG A 58 11.31 3.90 -44.15
CA ARG A 58 11.53 2.88 -45.18
C ARG A 58 13.03 2.62 -45.27
N THR A 59 13.51 1.55 -44.66
CA THR A 59 14.81 0.97 -45.03
C THR A 59 14.62 -0.01 -46.18
N ARG A 60 15.41 0.20 -47.23
CA ARG A 60 15.40 -0.56 -48.50
C ARG A 60 15.90 -1.99 -48.26
N ARG A 61 15.22 -2.97 -48.86
CA ARG A 61 15.70 -4.36 -49.00
C ARG A 61 16.92 -4.40 -49.93
N PRO A 62 17.88 -5.30 -49.68
CA PRO A 62 18.54 -6.05 -50.74
C PRO A 62 17.95 -7.46 -50.84
N SER A 63 18.03 -7.96 -52.06
CA SER A 63 17.55 -9.24 -52.59
C SER A 63 18.36 -10.45 -52.16
N GLY A 64 17.69 -11.61 -52.10
CA GLY A 64 18.27 -12.92 -52.44
C GLY A 64 18.71 -13.81 -51.27
N GLY A 65 18.15 -15.01 -51.18
CA GLY A 65 18.66 -16.09 -50.33
C GLY A 65 17.57 -17.04 -49.83
N ALA A 66 17.64 -18.30 -50.24
CA ALA A 66 16.58 -19.31 -50.22
C ALA A 66 16.55 -20.21 -48.95
N ILE A 67 15.32 -20.58 -48.51
CA ILE A 67 14.81 -21.94 -48.12
C ILE A 67 15.49 -22.72 -46.95
N PRO A 68 14.84 -23.64 -46.18
CA PRO A 68 13.42 -23.87 -45.81
C PRO A 68 13.17 -23.96 -44.28
N ARG A 69 11.87 -24.03 -43.90
CA ARG A 69 11.35 -24.43 -42.59
C ARG A 69 11.31 -25.95 -42.40
N PRO A 70 11.30 -26.48 -41.17
CA PRO A 70 10.58 -27.72 -40.88
C PRO A 70 9.33 -27.48 -40.02
N ARG A 71 8.37 -28.37 -40.24
CA ARG A 71 7.03 -28.41 -39.67
C ARG A 71 6.98 -29.16 -38.33
N SER A 72 5.85 -28.92 -37.68
CA SER A 72 5.22 -29.48 -36.48
C SER A 72 5.39 -30.98 -36.15
N ARG A 73 5.48 -31.23 -34.83
CA ARG A 73 4.81 -32.23 -33.97
C ARG A 73 4.51 -33.62 -34.54
N ALA A 74 4.96 -34.67 -33.85
CA ALA A 74 4.12 -35.75 -33.32
C ALA A 74 4.91 -36.74 -32.44
N SER A 75 4.16 -37.40 -31.58
CA SER A 75 4.44 -38.29 -30.46
C SER A 75 4.71 -39.77 -30.82
N CYS A 76 5.17 -40.50 -29.79
CA CYS A 76 4.84 -41.90 -29.44
C CYS A 76 5.75 -43.08 -29.89
N SER A 77 6.57 -43.55 -28.93
CA SER A 77 6.58 -44.93 -28.38
C SER A 77 7.28 -46.09 -29.17
N PRO A 78 7.43 -47.33 -28.62
CA PRO A 78 8.75 -47.93 -28.32
C PRO A 78 8.97 -49.34 -28.94
N ARG A 79 10.21 -49.89 -28.88
CA ARG A 79 10.59 -51.35 -28.83
C ARG A 79 12.10 -51.52 -29.12
N ARG A 80 12.91 -52.07 -28.21
CA ARG A 80 13.31 -53.48 -27.94
C ARG A 80 14.64 -53.93 -28.59
N ARG A 81 15.62 -54.21 -27.71
CA ARG A 81 16.63 -55.31 -27.62
C ARG A 81 17.44 -55.72 -28.86
N ARG A 82 18.78 -55.81 -28.70
CA ARG A 82 19.62 -57.05 -28.50
C ARG A 82 21.13 -56.67 -28.57
N ILE A 83 21.94 -57.05 -27.58
CA ILE A 83 22.90 -58.19 -27.52
C ILE A 83 24.08 -57.99 -28.50
N CYS A 84 25.23 -57.51 -28.01
CA CYS A 84 26.49 -58.22 -27.65
C CYS A 84 27.41 -58.45 -28.85
N ASP A 85 28.68 -58.03 -28.74
CA ASP A 85 29.83 -58.92 -28.99
C ASP A 85 31.17 -58.27 -28.56
N CYS A 86 31.78 -58.94 -27.57
CA CYS A 86 33.15 -59.46 -27.56
C CYS A 86 34.37 -58.53 -27.83
N ALA A 87 35.20 -58.40 -26.78
CA ALA A 87 36.60 -57.93 -26.74
C ALA A 87 37.57 -58.90 -27.48
N PRO A 88 38.93 -58.70 -27.60
CA PRO A 88 39.87 -58.52 -26.46
C PRO A 88 41.18 -57.73 -26.84
N PRO A 89 42.38 -57.97 -26.25
CA PRO A 89 42.99 -57.08 -25.25
C PRO A 89 44.44 -56.62 -25.60
N GLY A 90 45.03 -55.73 -24.81
CA GLY A 90 46.45 -55.40 -24.98
C GLY A 90 47.08 -54.52 -23.90
N ALA A 91 47.88 -55.17 -23.05
CA ALA A 91 49.05 -54.66 -22.34
C ALA A 91 48.87 -53.71 -21.14
N GLU A 92 48.95 -54.32 -19.96
CA GLU A 92 49.46 -53.70 -18.74
C GLU A 92 50.91 -53.21 -18.93
N ARG A 93 51.25 -52.06 -18.33
CA ARG A 93 52.56 -51.85 -17.68
C ARG A 93 52.50 -50.69 -16.68
N ARG A 94 52.72 -51.04 -15.41
CA ARG A 94 53.03 -50.13 -14.30
C ARG A 94 54.37 -49.44 -14.53
N ILE A 95 54.45 -48.12 -14.32
CA ILE A 95 55.66 -47.45 -13.82
C ILE A 95 55.25 -46.44 -12.74
N ARG A 96 55.96 -46.50 -11.60
CA ARG A 96 55.81 -45.66 -10.41
C ARG A 96 56.66 -44.37 -10.54
N LYS A 97 56.10 -43.30 -9.95
CA LYS A 97 56.74 -42.15 -9.27
C LYS A 97 57.64 -41.22 -10.11
N LEU A 98 57.36 -39.90 -10.07
CA LEU A 98 58.12 -38.91 -9.30
C LEU A 98 57.50 -37.48 -9.37
N ARG A 99 57.26 -36.93 -8.17
CA ARG A 99 57.28 -35.52 -7.67
C ARG A 99 57.16 -34.32 -8.64
N GLY A 100 56.23 -33.41 -8.29
CA GLY A 100 56.56 -31.99 -8.00
C GLY A 100 55.99 -30.91 -8.93
N GLY A 101 55.06 -30.08 -8.43
CA GLY A 101 54.68 -28.78 -9.01
C GLY A 101 53.25 -28.31 -8.63
N PRO A 102 53.03 -27.08 -8.12
CA PRO A 102 51.75 -26.68 -7.53
C PRO A 102 50.76 -26.25 -8.62
N GLY A 103 49.80 -27.10 -8.91
CA GLY A 103 48.72 -26.82 -9.86
C GLY A 103 47.41 -26.60 -9.13
N ARG A 104 47.15 -25.34 -8.78
CA ARG A 104 45.86 -24.70 -8.46
C ARG A 104 44.69 -25.65 -8.20
N GLU A 105 44.25 -25.70 -6.94
CA GLU A 105 42.91 -26.16 -6.57
C GLU A 105 41.87 -25.49 -7.49
N PRO A 106 40.88 -26.23 -8.03
CA PRO A 106 39.72 -25.60 -8.59
C PRO A 106 38.97 -24.98 -7.41
N ALA A 107 39.11 -23.65 -7.29
CA ALA A 107 38.42 -22.83 -6.32
C ALA A 107 36.95 -23.24 -6.23
N ASP A 108 36.53 -23.52 -5.00
CA ASP A 108 35.17 -23.82 -4.61
C ASP A 108 34.17 -22.92 -5.34
N GLY A 109 33.39 -23.54 -6.22
CA GLY A 109 32.21 -22.96 -6.82
C GLY A 109 31.08 -22.86 -5.79
N VAL A 110 31.23 -22.02 -4.77
CA VAL A 110 30.14 -21.56 -3.90
C VAL A 110 30.30 -20.06 -3.65
N GLY A 111 30.31 -19.29 -4.73
CA GLY A 111 30.24 -17.82 -4.71
C GLY A 111 28.84 -17.30 -5.00
N ALA A 112 27.79 -17.91 -4.45
CA ALA A 112 26.44 -17.39 -4.55
C ALA A 112 26.08 -16.60 -3.28
N ARG A 113 26.28 -15.28 -3.30
CA ARG A 113 25.41 -14.29 -2.62
C ARG A 113 25.87 -12.86 -2.90
N ARG A 114 25.29 -12.24 -3.93
CA ARG A 114 24.94 -10.82 -3.86
C ARG A 114 23.56 -10.60 -4.49
N LEU A 115 22.54 -11.07 -3.78
CA LEU A 115 21.21 -10.46 -3.86
C LEU A 115 21.12 -9.45 -2.70
N ALA A 116 21.79 -8.31 -2.85
CA ALA A 116 21.31 -7.06 -2.28
C ALA A 116 20.66 -6.35 -3.48
N ALA A 117 19.39 -5.93 -3.48
CA ALA A 117 18.60 -5.44 -2.38
C ALA A 117 17.16 -5.98 -2.45
N VAL A 118 16.70 -6.63 -1.38
CA VAL A 118 15.26 -6.74 -1.13
C VAL A 118 14.85 -5.43 -0.47
N SER A 119 14.16 -4.57 -1.21
CA SER A 119 13.75 -3.25 -0.72
C SER A 119 12.60 -3.33 0.27
N VAL A 120 11.72 -4.34 0.20
CA VAL A 120 10.54 -4.50 1.06
C VAL A 120 10.57 -5.86 1.76
N LEU A 121 10.40 -5.88 3.09
CA LEU A 121 10.37 -7.09 3.88
C LEU A 121 9.09 -7.89 3.60
N SER A 122 9.25 -9.20 3.36
CA SER A 122 8.11 -10.13 3.31
C SER A 122 7.54 -10.38 4.70
N ASN A 123 6.35 -10.97 4.82
CA ASN A 123 5.80 -11.39 6.12
C ASN A 123 6.76 -12.24 6.96
N ARG A 124 7.52 -13.14 6.35
CA ARG A 124 8.53 -13.96 7.06
C ARG A 124 9.65 -13.08 7.63
N GLU A 125 10.11 -12.11 6.84
CA GLU A 125 11.16 -11.19 7.27
C GLU A 125 10.66 -10.18 8.30
N LEU A 126 9.39 -9.77 8.22
CA LEU A 126 8.74 -8.95 9.25
C LEU A 126 8.69 -9.69 10.59
N VAL A 127 8.29 -10.97 10.59
CA VAL A 127 8.30 -11.81 11.79
C VAL A 127 9.71 -11.95 12.34
N ALA A 128 10.69 -12.27 11.49
CA ALA A 128 12.09 -12.38 11.91
C ALA A 128 12.62 -11.07 12.52
N ALA A 129 12.30 -9.92 11.90
CA ALA A 129 12.69 -8.61 12.40
C ALA A 129 12.02 -8.23 13.73
N LEU A 130 10.80 -8.69 13.98
CA LEU A 130 10.12 -8.53 15.27
C LEU A 130 10.77 -9.41 16.35
N ASP A 131 11.11 -10.66 16.00
CA ASP A 131 11.66 -11.62 16.95
C ASP A 131 13.10 -11.29 17.36
N ASP A 132 13.90 -10.74 16.45
CA ASP A 132 15.27 -10.29 16.74
C ASP A 132 15.38 -8.81 17.20
N GLY A 133 14.25 -8.10 17.24
CA GLY A 133 14.15 -6.73 17.75
C GLY A 133 14.64 -5.63 16.80
N ARG A 134 14.96 -5.94 15.53
CA ARG A 134 15.25 -4.94 14.48
C ARG A 134 14.03 -4.09 14.11
N LEU A 135 12.84 -4.64 14.31
CA LEU A 135 11.55 -3.98 14.19
C LEU A 135 10.81 -4.15 15.52
N ARG A 136 10.17 -3.09 16.01
CA ARG A 136 9.28 -3.15 17.17
C ARG A 136 7.92 -2.61 16.76
N ILE A 137 6.87 -3.34 17.11
CA ILE A 137 5.48 -2.91 16.97
C ILE A 137 4.77 -3.32 18.25
N ASP A 138 4.30 -2.34 19.01
CA ASP A 138 3.67 -2.53 20.31
C ASP A 138 2.30 -1.82 20.37
N PRO A 139 1.17 -2.53 20.58
CA PRO A 139 1.08 -3.96 20.83
C PRO A 139 1.46 -4.80 19.60
N ARG A 140 1.92 -6.03 19.84
CA ARG A 140 2.27 -6.97 18.76
C ARG A 140 1.04 -7.21 17.87
N PRO A 141 1.17 -7.17 16.53
CA PRO A 141 0.04 -7.32 15.61
C PRO A 141 -0.74 -8.63 15.81
N ASP A 142 -2.07 -8.51 15.85
CA ASP A 142 -3.02 -9.62 15.96
C ASP A 142 -3.68 -9.96 14.61
N PRO A 143 -4.01 -11.24 14.33
CA PRO A 143 -4.64 -11.62 13.07
C PRO A 143 -5.98 -10.88 12.87
N PRO A 144 -6.21 -10.24 11.71
CA PRO A 144 -7.47 -9.54 11.48
C PRO A 144 -8.63 -10.54 11.34
N PRO A 145 -9.89 -10.11 11.55
CA PRO A 145 -11.06 -10.99 11.45
C PRO A 145 -11.15 -11.77 10.14
N GLU A 146 -10.68 -11.17 9.04
CA GLU A 146 -10.66 -11.76 7.70
C GLU A 146 -9.53 -12.80 7.52
N SER A 147 -8.41 -12.65 8.24
CA SER A 147 -7.27 -13.57 8.22
C SER A 147 -7.03 -14.09 9.64
N ARG A 148 -7.68 -15.21 9.99
CA ARG A 148 -7.57 -15.84 11.31
C ARG A 148 -6.22 -16.51 11.60
N VAL A 149 -5.29 -16.46 10.66
CA VAL A 149 -4.04 -17.25 10.70
C VAL A 149 -2.80 -16.36 10.83
N SER A 150 -2.78 -15.21 10.17
CA SER A 150 -1.61 -14.33 10.14
C SER A 150 -2.03 -12.86 10.26
N PRO A 151 -1.36 -12.07 11.11
CA PRO A 151 -1.52 -10.61 11.16
C PRO A 151 -0.85 -9.89 9.99
N PHE A 152 0.02 -10.57 9.25
CA PHE A 152 0.79 -10.00 8.16
C PHE A 152 0.18 -10.34 6.80
N ASN A 153 0.07 -9.33 5.93
CA ASN A 153 -0.03 -9.50 4.48
C ASN A 153 1.33 -9.96 3.93
N SER A 154 1.43 -10.31 2.64
CA SER A 154 2.69 -10.82 2.06
C SER A 154 3.91 -9.91 2.28
N SER A 155 3.71 -8.60 2.43
CA SER A 155 4.78 -7.59 2.53
C SER A 155 4.39 -6.36 3.36
N SER A 156 3.36 -6.47 4.21
CA SER A 156 2.89 -5.37 5.06
C SER A 156 2.16 -5.89 6.29
N VAL A 157 1.92 -4.99 7.25
CA VAL A 157 1.08 -5.23 8.42
C VAL A 157 0.10 -4.08 8.59
N ASP A 158 -1.17 -4.39 8.84
CA ASP A 158 -2.19 -3.36 9.06
C ASP A 158 -2.02 -2.77 10.47
N LEU A 159 -2.13 -1.44 10.60
CA LEU A 159 -2.11 -0.72 11.87
C LEU A 159 -3.49 -0.13 12.18
N ARG A 160 -3.80 -0.01 13.47
CA ARG A 160 -5.13 0.35 13.96
C ARG A 160 -5.22 1.83 14.34
N LEU A 161 -6.38 2.42 14.14
CA LEU A 161 -6.69 3.79 14.51
C LEU A 161 -6.92 3.91 16.02
N SER A 162 -6.15 4.77 16.67
CA SER A 162 -6.41 5.20 18.05
C SER A 162 -7.67 6.07 18.12
N PRO A 163 -8.44 6.02 19.24
CA PRO A 163 -9.62 6.86 19.37
C PRO A 163 -9.32 8.36 19.46
N ASP A 164 -8.09 8.76 19.79
CA ASP A 164 -7.72 10.16 19.93
C ASP A 164 -7.57 10.85 18.56
N LEU A 165 -8.30 11.96 18.38
CA LEU A 165 -8.26 12.80 17.19
C LEU A 165 -7.99 14.27 17.55
N GLN A 166 -7.41 15.01 16.60
CA GLN A 166 -7.52 16.46 16.54
C GLN A 166 -8.32 16.89 15.32
N VAL A 167 -9.37 17.68 15.57
CA VAL A 167 -10.33 18.10 14.55
C VAL A 167 -10.19 19.61 14.32
N PRO A 168 -9.83 20.07 13.11
CA PRO A 168 -9.77 21.48 12.80
C PRO A 168 -11.12 22.19 12.98
N LYS A 169 -11.09 23.32 13.70
CA LYS A 169 -12.21 24.24 13.89
C LYS A 169 -12.68 24.78 12.54
N ARG A 170 -13.98 25.05 12.43
CA ARG A 170 -14.60 25.57 11.20
C ARG A 170 -14.48 27.09 11.15
N GLY A 171 -14.39 27.64 9.95
CA GLY A 171 -14.45 29.09 9.72
C GLY A 171 -13.22 29.88 10.17
N LEU A 172 -12.08 29.22 10.36
CA LEU A 172 -10.83 29.89 10.67
C LEU A 172 -10.33 30.69 9.46
N SER A 173 -9.85 31.90 9.71
CA SER A 173 -9.13 32.72 8.74
C SER A 173 -7.78 33.09 9.34
N LEU A 174 -6.82 32.17 9.21
CA LEU A 174 -5.47 32.28 9.73
C LEU A 174 -4.49 31.90 8.62
N ASN A 175 -3.33 32.56 8.60
CA ASN A 175 -2.22 32.20 7.73
C ASN A 175 -1.16 31.47 8.56
N PHE A 176 -0.60 30.40 8.01
CA PHE A 176 0.52 29.68 8.60
C PHE A 176 1.78 29.93 7.75
N ASP A 177 2.79 30.55 8.33
CA ASP A 177 4.09 30.71 7.68
C ASP A 177 4.90 29.41 7.85
N LEU A 178 5.17 28.73 6.73
CA LEU A 178 5.94 27.48 6.74
C LEU A 178 7.40 27.64 7.20
N ARG A 179 7.94 28.86 7.25
CA ARG A 179 9.31 29.13 7.69
C ARG A 179 9.42 29.36 9.19
N THR A 180 8.43 30.03 9.77
CA THR A 180 8.51 30.57 11.14
C THR A 180 7.39 30.09 12.06
N GLY A 181 6.32 29.52 11.51
CA GLY A 181 5.17 29.07 12.25
C GLY A 181 5.47 27.86 13.13
N SER A 182 4.98 27.92 14.37
CA SER A 182 4.98 26.77 15.28
C SER A 182 3.76 25.89 15.01
N ILE A 183 4.01 24.64 14.62
CA ILE A 183 2.94 23.66 14.37
C ILE A 183 2.15 23.39 15.66
N ALA A 184 2.83 23.19 16.79
CA ALA A 184 2.19 22.91 18.07
C ALA A 184 1.26 24.03 18.53
N GLU A 185 1.73 25.28 18.49
CA GLU A 185 0.93 26.44 18.87
C GLU A 185 -0.26 26.62 17.93
N THR A 186 -0.04 26.42 16.63
CA THR A 186 -1.10 26.53 15.62
C THR A 186 -2.18 25.47 15.88
N LEU A 187 -1.80 24.20 16.03
CA LEU A 187 -2.76 23.13 16.28
C LEU A 187 -3.53 23.36 17.59
N ALA A 188 -2.89 23.87 18.64
CA ALA A 188 -3.55 24.18 19.91
C ALA A 188 -4.67 25.22 19.77
N ILE A 189 -4.53 26.20 18.87
CA ILE A 189 -5.58 27.20 18.63
C ILE A 189 -6.58 26.77 17.55
N THR A 190 -6.13 26.02 16.54
CA THR A 190 -6.94 25.69 15.36
C THR A 190 -7.70 24.38 15.46
N CYS A 191 -7.34 23.48 16.36
CA CYS A 191 -7.95 22.17 16.48
C CYS A 191 -8.61 21.97 17.85
N ASP A 192 -9.65 21.14 17.88
CA ASP A 192 -10.25 20.63 19.10
C ASP A 192 -9.90 19.14 19.26
N PRO A 193 -9.47 18.69 20.45
CA PRO A 193 -9.31 17.28 20.73
C PRO A 193 -10.69 16.59 20.71
N GLN A 194 -10.77 15.42 20.10
CA GLN A 194 -11.96 14.58 20.11
C GLN A 194 -11.59 13.12 20.35
N VAL A 195 -12.51 12.38 20.97
CA VAL A 195 -12.39 10.93 21.16
C VAL A 195 -13.43 10.27 20.27
N LEU A 196 -13.01 9.34 19.42
CA LEU A 196 -13.90 8.54 18.59
C LEU A 196 -14.84 7.72 19.48
N PRO A 197 -16.17 7.85 19.31
CA PRO A 197 -17.11 6.99 20.02
C PRO A 197 -17.10 5.59 19.41
N GLU A 198 -17.50 4.59 20.19
CA GLU A 198 -17.65 3.20 19.72
C GLU A 198 -18.61 3.08 18.53
N SER A 199 -19.64 3.94 18.46
CA SER A 199 -20.57 4.03 17.32
C SER A 199 -19.93 4.56 16.03
N GLY A 200 -18.70 5.09 16.14
CA GLY A 200 -17.96 5.76 15.08
C GLY A 200 -18.32 7.23 14.89
N LEU A 201 -17.40 7.95 14.25
CA LEU A 201 -17.54 9.34 13.81
C LEU A 201 -17.63 9.38 12.30
N VAL A 202 -18.59 10.15 11.77
CA VAL A 202 -18.70 10.36 10.31
C VAL A 202 -17.73 11.44 9.87
N LEU A 203 -16.68 11.05 9.15
CA LEU A 203 -15.80 11.96 8.44
C LEU A 203 -16.49 12.40 7.13
N GLU A 204 -17.05 13.60 7.14
CA GLU A 204 -17.75 14.16 5.97
C GLU A 204 -16.79 14.39 4.77
N PRO A 205 -17.30 14.47 3.53
CA PRO A 205 -16.51 14.85 2.37
C PRO A 205 -15.73 16.16 2.57
N ASN A 206 -14.49 16.20 2.07
CA ASN A 206 -13.53 17.30 2.19
C ASN A 206 -13.19 17.69 3.62
N ARG A 207 -13.35 16.78 4.58
CA ARG A 207 -12.92 16.97 5.96
C ARG A 207 -11.60 16.26 6.21
N PHE A 208 -10.77 16.94 6.97
CA PHE A 208 -9.46 16.51 7.44
C PHE A 208 -9.48 16.41 8.96
N VAL A 209 -8.85 15.38 9.50
CA VAL A 209 -8.56 15.21 10.94
C VAL A 209 -7.16 14.63 11.10
N LEU A 210 -6.50 14.94 12.21
CA LEU A 210 -5.30 14.24 12.64
C LEU A 210 -5.71 13.09 13.56
N GLY A 211 -5.19 11.91 13.30
CA GLY A 211 -5.27 10.76 14.20
C GLY A 211 -3.89 10.20 14.49
N ARG A 212 -3.85 9.07 15.19
CA ARG A 212 -2.62 8.29 15.36
C ARG A 212 -2.89 6.79 15.32
N THR A 213 -1.85 6.00 15.11
CA THR A 213 -1.92 4.56 15.31
C THR A 213 -2.03 4.20 16.79
N ILE A 214 -2.67 3.08 17.09
CA ILE A 214 -2.58 2.43 18.41
C ILE A 214 -1.16 1.93 18.60
N GLU A 215 -0.61 1.30 17.57
CA GLU A 215 0.71 0.71 17.61
C GLU A 215 1.81 1.78 17.67
N ARG A 216 2.74 1.56 18.59
CA ARG A 216 4.03 2.22 18.66
C ARG A 216 5.04 1.43 17.81
N VAL A 217 5.63 2.10 16.84
CA VAL A 217 6.62 1.53 15.91
C VAL A 217 8.00 1.98 16.34
N GLY A 218 8.95 1.05 16.39
CA GLY A 218 10.36 1.30 16.65
C GLY A 218 11.25 0.67 15.57
N LEU A 219 12.20 1.44 15.06
CA LEU A 219 13.16 1.04 14.04
C LEU A 219 14.58 1.31 14.52
N PRO A 220 15.17 0.53 15.44
CA PRO A 220 16.53 0.78 15.94
C PRO A 220 17.54 0.93 14.80
N LEU A 221 18.48 1.87 14.93
CA LEU A 221 19.49 2.15 13.88
C LEU A 221 20.30 0.90 13.49
N ALA A 222 20.64 0.07 14.47
CA ALA A 222 21.35 -1.20 14.24
C ALA A 222 20.55 -2.19 13.38
N GLY A 223 19.22 -2.06 13.35
CA GLY A 223 18.35 -2.89 12.50
C GLY A 223 18.40 -2.53 11.02
N ARG A 224 18.88 -1.32 10.67
CA ARG A 224 18.97 -0.82 9.29
C ARG A 224 17.64 -0.97 8.55
N LEU A 225 16.56 -0.60 9.22
CA LEU A 225 15.22 -0.61 8.65
C LEU A 225 14.66 0.82 8.61
N ALA A 226 13.95 1.11 7.53
CA ALA A 226 13.02 2.23 7.41
C ALA A 226 11.63 1.64 7.16
N ALA A 227 10.60 2.46 7.19
CA ALA A 227 9.26 2.02 6.81
C ALA A 227 8.50 3.12 6.07
N ARG A 228 7.35 2.74 5.51
CA ARG A 228 6.35 3.67 4.98
C ARG A 228 4.98 3.31 5.51
N ILE A 229 4.18 4.34 5.77
CA ILE A 229 2.74 4.22 5.98
C ILE A 229 2.05 4.36 4.64
N GLU A 230 1.11 3.47 4.38
CA GLU A 230 0.25 3.52 3.20
C GLU A 230 -1.21 3.31 3.57
N GLY A 231 -2.10 3.87 2.74
CA GLY A 231 -3.52 3.54 2.81
C GLY A 231 -3.79 2.09 2.40
N ARG A 232 -4.91 1.54 2.84
CA ARG A 232 -5.42 0.25 2.34
C ARG A 232 -6.15 0.47 1.02
N SER A 233 -5.91 -0.39 0.03
CA SER A 233 -6.51 -0.23 -1.31
C SER A 233 -8.04 -0.12 -1.26
N SER A 234 -8.68 -0.88 -0.36
CA SER A 234 -10.13 -0.86 -0.17
C SER A 234 -10.64 0.52 0.28
N PHE A 235 -9.90 1.22 1.13
CA PHE A 235 -10.27 2.56 1.63
C PHE A 235 -9.86 3.67 0.66
N ALA A 236 -8.73 3.51 -0.05
CA ALA A 236 -8.35 4.45 -1.09
C ALA A 236 -9.44 4.56 -2.18
N ARG A 237 -10.14 3.45 -2.50
CA ARG A 237 -11.25 3.43 -3.45
C ARG A 237 -12.51 4.16 -2.99
N THR A 238 -12.65 4.46 -1.69
CA THR A 238 -13.74 5.30 -1.16
C THR A 238 -13.36 6.78 -1.12
N GLY A 239 -12.10 7.12 -1.43
CA GLY A 239 -11.56 8.47 -1.34
C GLY A 239 -10.86 8.79 -0.01
N LEU A 240 -10.63 7.80 0.86
CA LEU A 240 -9.88 8.01 2.10
C LEU A 240 -8.38 8.05 1.83
N LEU A 241 -7.73 9.13 2.28
CA LEU A 241 -6.28 9.21 2.42
C LEU A 241 -5.94 9.21 3.92
N VAL A 242 -4.83 8.58 4.28
CA VAL A 242 -4.37 8.44 5.68
C VAL A 242 -3.02 9.10 5.93
N HIS A 243 -2.37 9.53 4.85
CA HIS A 243 -1.22 10.42 4.84
C HIS A 243 -1.27 11.24 3.56
N PHE A 244 -0.61 12.38 3.55
CA PHE A 244 -0.21 13.04 2.31
C PHE A 244 1.20 13.60 2.47
N THR A 245 2.04 13.41 1.44
CA THR A 245 3.41 13.94 1.30
C THR A 245 4.52 13.29 2.13
N ALA A 246 4.26 12.75 3.32
CA ALA A 246 5.30 12.24 4.23
C ALA A 246 5.04 10.81 4.73
N PRO A 247 4.99 9.79 3.84
CA PRO A 247 4.75 8.40 4.26
C PRO A 247 5.92 7.77 5.04
N THR A 248 7.12 8.34 4.92
CA THR A 248 8.37 7.69 5.35
C THR A 248 8.58 7.77 6.86
N ILE A 249 8.84 6.62 7.47
CA ILE A 249 9.30 6.46 8.84
C ILE A 249 10.80 6.13 8.78
N HIS A 250 11.62 7.02 9.32
CA HIS A 250 13.07 6.92 9.21
C HIS A 250 13.67 5.89 10.18
N ALA A 251 14.84 5.35 9.83
CA ALA A 251 15.65 4.57 10.76
C ALA A 251 15.97 5.38 12.02
N GLY A 252 15.89 4.74 13.18
CA GLY A 252 16.00 5.37 14.50
C GLY A 252 14.69 5.94 15.04
N PHE A 253 13.59 5.93 14.27
CA PHE A 253 12.29 6.36 14.77
C PHE A 253 11.76 5.45 15.87
N GLU A 254 11.09 6.05 16.86
CA GLU A 254 10.35 5.33 17.89
C GLU A 254 9.12 6.15 18.30
N GLY A 255 7.91 5.61 18.20
CA GLY A 255 6.68 6.37 18.51
C GLY A 255 5.42 5.81 17.85
N THR A 256 4.26 6.33 18.22
CA THR A 256 3.03 6.09 17.44
C THR A 256 3.11 6.87 16.13
N ILE A 257 2.37 6.47 15.10
CA ILE A 257 2.38 7.17 13.83
C ILE A 257 1.17 8.10 13.75
N THR A 258 1.42 9.41 13.65
CA THR A 258 0.41 10.39 13.29
C THR A 258 -0.12 10.11 11.88
N LEU A 259 -1.43 10.27 11.70
CA LEU A 259 -2.14 10.03 10.44
C LEU A 259 -2.84 11.32 9.99
N GLU A 260 -2.56 11.75 8.77
CA GLU A 260 -3.28 12.84 8.11
C GLU A 260 -4.51 12.30 7.37
N ILE A 261 -5.63 12.14 8.09
CA ILE A 261 -6.81 11.46 7.58
C ILE A 261 -7.72 12.48 6.87
N ILE A 262 -7.91 12.32 5.56
CA ILE A 262 -8.79 13.18 4.75
C ILE A 262 -9.73 12.35 3.88
N ASN A 263 -11.00 12.77 3.87
CA ASN A 263 -12.00 12.20 2.97
C ASN A 263 -12.12 13.05 1.70
N LEU A 264 -11.56 12.57 0.59
CA LEU A 264 -11.73 13.15 -0.74
C LEU A 264 -12.87 12.50 -1.55
N GLY A 265 -13.58 11.56 -0.93
CA GLY A 265 -14.72 10.87 -1.52
C GLY A 265 -16.02 11.67 -1.41
N PRO A 266 -17.08 11.24 -2.13
CA PRO A 266 -18.38 11.91 -2.10
C PRO A 266 -19.28 11.47 -0.94
N LEU A 267 -18.93 10.41 -0.21
CA LEU A 267 -19.73 9.83 0.87
C LEU A 267 -19.11 10.17 2.24
N GLY A 268 -19.93 10.26 3.27
CA GLY A 268 -19.43 10.26 4.65
C GLY A 268 -18.80 8.90 4.98
N LEU A 269 -17.61 8.92 5.57
CA LEU A 269 -16.87 7.71 5.95
C LEU A 269 -16.90 7.54 7.47
N VAL A 270 -17.32 6.39 7.96
CA VAL A 270 -17.39 6.13 9.40
C VAL A 270 -16.01 5.68 9.89
N LEU A 271 -15.41 6.45 10.79
CA LEU A 271 -14.20 6.09 11.52
C LEU A 271 -14.59 5.52 12.88
N THR A 272 -14.15 4.31 13.19
CA THR A 272 -14.34 3.67 14.50
C THR A 272 -12.99 3.47 15.19
N PRO A 273 -12.97 3.41 16.53
CA PRO A 273 -11.80 2.94 17.26
C PRO A 273 -11.33 1.57 16.73
N GLU A 274 -10.01 1.34 16.82
CA GLU A 274 -9.33 0.11 16.41
C GLU A 274 -9.47 -0.27 14.93
N LEU A 275 -10.04 0.61 14.10
CA LEU A 275 -10.13 0.40 12.66
C LEU A 275 -8.72 0.20 12.10
N ARG A 276 -8.48 -0.94 11.45
CA ARG A 276 -7.26 -1.21 10.66
C ARG A 276 -7.21 -0.24 9.48
N ILE A 277 -6.66 0.95 9.70
CA ILE A 277 -6.86 2.12 8.83
C ILE A 277 -5.76 2.27 7.78
N CYS A 278 -4.54 1.92 8.15
CA CYS A 278 -3.36 2.01 7.30
C CYS A 278 -2.54 0.72 7.37
N GLN A 279 -1.50 0.64 6.56
CA GLN A 279 -0.56 -0.47 6.57
C GLN A 279 0.87 0.04 6.61
N LEU A 280 1.71 -0.67 7.36
CA LEU A 280 3.14 -0.44 7.46
C LEU A 280 3.87 -1.34 6.46
N ILE A 281 4.71 -0.74 5.63
CA ILE A 281 5.61 -1.43 4.71
C ILE A 281 7.04 -1.17 5.21
N VAL A 282 7.78 -2.23 5.52
CA VAL A 282 9.13 -2.11 6.09
C VAL A 282 10.17 -2.41 5.03
N GLU A 283 11.25 -1.65 5.05
CA GLU A 283 12.29 -1.64 4.02
C GLU A 283 13.70 -1.69 4.61
N THR A 284 14.63 -2.33 3.91
CA THR A 284 16.04 -2.32 4.32
C THR A 284 16.71 -1.00 3.92
N VAL A 285 17.51 -0.44 4.83
CA VAL A 285 18.38 0.72 4.59
C VAL A 285 19.77 0.19 4.25
N GLU A 286 20.31 0.59 3.10
CA GLU A 286 21.69 0.26 2.73
C GLU A 286 22.68 1.14 3.49
N GLY A 287 23.78 0.54 3.94
CA GLY A 287 24.78 1.21 4.78
C GLY A 287 24.38 1.32 6.24
N GLU A 288 25.19 2.03 7.02
CA GLU A 288 24.93 2.31 8.44
C GLU A 288 24.26 3.68 8.57
N PRO A 289 22.99 3.76 9.01
CA PRO A 289 22.32 5.03 9.20
C PRO A 289 22.90 5.77 10.42
N LEU A 290 23.13 7.08 10.26
CA LEU A 290 23.52 7.94 11.37
C LEU A 290 22.27 8.47 12.10
N PRO A 291 22.33 8.71 13.42
CA PRO A 291 21.26 9.39 14.14
C PRO A 291 20.99 10.78 13.55
N ALA A 292 19.72 11.09 13.33
CA ALA A 292 19.27 12.41 12.94
C ALA A 292 18.23 12.94 13.95
N PRO A 293 18.35 14.18 14.43
CA PRO A 293 17.37 14.75 15.33
C PRO A 293 16.02 14.89 14.63
N SER A 294 14.93 14.56 15.33
CA SER A 294 13.56 14.73 14.85
C SER A 294 12.70 15.25 15.99
N GLN A 295 11.92 16.29 15.72
CA GLN A 295 10.93 16.85 16.64
C GLN A 295 9.76 15.89 16.93
N PHE A 296 9.65 14.79 16.16
CA PHE A 296 8.58 13.81 16.23
C PHE A 296 9.03 12.48 16.87
N HIS A 297 10.30 12.41 17.32
CA HIS A 297 10.80 11.22 18.00
C HIS A 297 10.11 11.05 19.35
N GLY A 298 9.57 9.87 19.63
CA GLY A 298 8.84 9.57 20.85
C GLY A 298 7.37 9.99 20.82
N GLN A 299 6.83 10.45 19.69
CA GLN A 299 5.46 10.98 19.63
C GLN A 299 4.39 9.98 20.08
N THR A 300 3.40 10.49 20.83
CA THR A 300 2.28 9.72 21.39
C THR A 300 0.91 10.38 21.16
N THR A 301 0.89 11.57 20.55
CA THR A 301 -0.32 12.36 20.32
C THR A 301 -0.61 12.50 18.83
N PRO A 302 -1.87 12.75 18.41
CA PRO A 302 -2.20 13.01 17.01
C PRO A 302 -1.48 14.23 16.40
N SER A 303 -1.04 15.20 17.21
CA SER A 303 -0.24 16.32 16.71
C SER A 303 1.20 15.94 16.36
N GLY A 304 1.69 14.80 16.85
CA GLY A 304 3.06 14.33 16.62
C GLY A 304 4.15 15.12 17.37
N VAL A 305 3.89 16.37 17.75
CA VAL A 305 4.88 17.20 18.45
C VAL A 305 5.04 16.73 19.90
N VAL A 306 6.30 16.51 20.30
CA VAL A 306 6.73 16.20 21.68
C VAL A 306 7.20 17.46 22.37
#